data_AF-A0A3A4ZRV7-F1
#
_entry.id   AF-A0A3A4ZRV7-F1
#
_cell.length_a   1.000
_cell.length_b   1.000
_cell.length_c   1.000
_cell.angle_alpha   90.00
_cell.angle_beta   90.00
_cell.angle_gamma   90.00
#
_symmetry.space_group_name_H-M   'P 1'
#
loop_
_entity.id
_entity.type
_entity.pdbx_description
1 polymer ?
#
loop_
_entity_poly.entity_id
_entity_poly.type
_entity_poly.pdbx_seq_one_letter_code
_entity_poly.pdbx_strand_id
1 'polypeptide(L)'
;MINFKLPKIKDDGYIALISLLIISAVSLSIAIAVSLRGIEDLQMSFAKSSGLRAEGAAESCIEEGVFRLKKNWANYSATLSINSDSCIINATVNGNSADLEAYGTAGIFTQKILMQIDNNFEVTNWQKN
;
A
#
# COMPACT_ATOMS: atom_id res chain seq x y z
N MET A 1 5.55 -76.83 -28.09
CA MET A 1 6.29 -76.14 -27.01
C MET A 1 6.96 -74.92 -27.64
N ILE A 2 6.37 -73.74 -27.53
CA ILE A 2 6.88 -72.51 -28.19
C ILE A 2 7.64 -71.72 -27.12
N ASN A 3 8.96 -71.58 -27.30
CA ASN A 3 9.83 -70.83 -26.41
C ASN A 3 9.72 -69.33 -26.74
N PHE A 4 9.12 -68.55 -25.83
CA PHE A 4 9.05 -67.10 -25.94
C PHE A 4 10.26 -66.47 -25.25
N LYS A 5 11.19 -65.92 -26.03
CA LYS A 5 12.33 -65.14 -25.52
C LYS A 5 11.90 -63.68 -25.41
N LEU A 6 11.84 -63.17 -24.17
CA LEU A 6 11.54 -61.77 -23.88
C LEU A 6 12.69 -60.86 -24.35
N PRO A 7 12.41 -59.74 -25.03
CA PRO A 7 13.43 -58.76 -25.39
C PRO A 7 13.94 -58.02 -24.15
N LYS A 8 15.28 -57.87 -24.04
CA LYS A 8 15.91 -57.06 -22.98
C LYS A 8 15.75 -55.58 -23.29
N ILE A 9 15.11 -54.85 -22.38
CA ILE A 9 15.05 -53.38 -22.39
C ILE A 9 16.44 -52.86 -22.01
N LYS A 10 16.93 -51.86 -22.74
CA LYS A 10 18.22 -51.21 -22.53
C LYS A 10 17.96 -49.97 -21.66
N ASP A 11 18.40 -49.99 -20.40
CA ASP A 11 17.98 -49.05 -19.33
C ASP A 11 18.44 -47.59 -19.51
N ASP A 12 19.29 -47.31 -20.50
CA ASP A 12 19.92 -46.00 -20.71
C ASP A 12 18.91 -44.89 -21.08
N GLY A 13 17.81 -45.24 -21.75
CA GLY A 13 16.80 -44.25 -22.20
C GLY A 13 15.88 -43.76 -21.09
N TYR A 14 15.64 -44.59 -20.06
CA TYR A 14 14.76 -44.26 -18.94
C TYR A 14 15.41 -43.21 -18.01
N ILE A 15 16.72 -43.31 -17.82
CA ILE A 15 17.51 -42.36 -17.04
C ILE A 15 17.51 -40.97 -17.67
N ALA A 16 17.60 -40.88 -19.01
CA ALA A 16 17.53 -39.61 -19.73
C ALA A 16 16.17 -38.90 -19.55
N LEU A 17 15.06 -39.66 -19.60
CA LEU A 17 13.71 -39.12 -19.41
C LEU A 17 13.49 -38.64 -17.96
N ILE A 18 13.95 -39.39 -16.97
CA ILE A 18 13.86 -38.95 -15.56
C ILE A 18 14.69 -37.70 -15.34
N SER A 19 15.92 -37.64 -15.87
CA SER A 19 16.78 -36.45 -15.75
C SER A 19 16.11 -35.21 -16.35
N LEU A 20 15.53 -35.32 -17.55
CA LEU A 20 14.79 -34.23 -18.18
C LEU A 20 13.58 -33.79 -17.36
N LEU A 21 12.84 -34.74 -16.78
CA LEU A 21 11.69 -34.46 -15.92
C LEU A 21 12.12 -33.69 -14.67
N ILE A 22 13.21 -34.11 -14.02
CA ILE A 22 13.74 -33.41 -12.84
C ILE A 22 14.18 -31.98 -13.21
N ILE A 23 14.93 -31.80 -14.30
CA ILE A 23 15.41 -30.48 -14.73
C ILE A 23 14.23 -29.56 -15.03
N SER A 24 13.24 -30.03 -15.78
CA SER A 24 12.05 -29.23 -16.11
C SER A 24 11.24 -28.85 -14.88
N ALA A 25 11.05 -29.77 -13.93
CA ALA A 25 10.37 -29.49 -12.67
C ALA A 25 11.10 -28.41 -11.85
N VAL A 26 12.44 -28.46 -11.80
CA VAL A 26 13.25 -27.44 -11.11
C VAL A 26 13.21 -26.09 -11.84
N SER A 27 13.27 -26.08 -13.17
CA SER A 27 13.17 -24.82 -13.93
C SER A 27 11.81 -24.15 -13.76
N LEU A 28 10.72 -24.93 -13.76
CA LEU A 28 9.37 -24.42 -13.54
C LEU A 28 9.21 -23.85 -12.13
N SER A 29 9.73 -24.53 -11.10
CA SER A 29 9.63 -24.03 -9.72
C SER A 29 10.37 -22.70 -9.53
N ILE A 30 11.55 -22.55 -10.15
CA ILE A 30 12.30 -21.28 -10.15
C ILE A 30 11.51 -20.18 -10.87
N ALA A 31 10.96 -20.47 -12.05
CA ALA A 31 10.19 -19.49 -12.83
C ALA A 31 8.95 -18.98 -12.07
N ILE A 32 8.24 -19.88 -11.38
CA ILE A 32 7.10 -19.55 -10.53
C ILE A 32 7.56 -18.67 -9.37
N ALA A 33 8.63 -19.05 -8.66
CA ALA A 33 9.14 -18.30 -7.52
C ALA A 33 9.53 -16.85 -7.89
N VAL A 34 10.17 -16.66 -9.04
CA VAL A 34 10.52 -15.31 -9.54
C VAL A 34 9.27 -14.50 -9.89
N SER A 35 8.28 -15.14 -10.52
CA SER A 35 7.02 -14.49 -10.89
C SER A 35 6.23 -14.04 -9.67
N LEU A 36 6.17 -14.87 -8.62
CA LEU A 36 5.53 -14.51 -7.35
C LEU A 36 6.21 -13.30 -6.69
N ARG A 37 7.54 -13.29 -6.62
CA ARG A 37 8.30 -12.14 -6.08
C ARG A 37 8.03 -10.85 -6.84
N GLY A 38 7.98 -10.92 -8.18
CA GLY A 38 7.65 -9.74 -8.98
C GLY A 38 6.25 -9.18 -8.67
N ILE A 39 5.27 -10.04 -8.40
CA ILE A 39 3.92 -9.63 -8.00
C ILE A 39 3.91 -9.02 -6.59
N GLU A 40 4.69 -9.55 -5.66
CA GLU A 40 4.85 -9.00 -4.31
C GLU A 40 5.50 -7.60 -4.35
N ASP A 41 6.57 -7.43 -5.13
CA ASP A 41 7.26 -6.14 -5.29
C ASP A 41 6.33 -5.07 -5.88
N LEU A 42 5.52 -5.44 -6.89
CA LEU A 42 4.53 -4.55 -7.48
C LEU A 42 3.46 -4.13 -6.47
N GLN A 43 2.95 -5.07 -5.68
CA GLN A 43 1.97 -4.77 -4.64
C GLN A 43 2.55 -3.88 -3.55
N MET A 44 3.78 -4.16 -3.11
CA MET A 44 4.47 -3.34 -2.12
C MET A 44 4.73 -1.92 -2.63
N SER A 45 5.19 -1.79 -3.87
CA SER A 45 5.40 -0.49 -4.53
C SER A 45 4.09 0.30 -4.66
N PHE A 46 3.01 -0.37 -5.09
CA PHE A 46 1.69 0.24 -5.19
C PHE A 46 1.13 0.68 -3.83
N ALA A 47 1.27 -0.16 -2.80
CA ALA A 47 0.84 0.16 -1.44
C ALA A 47 1.62 1.35 -0.87
N LYS A 48 2.95 1.38 -1.09
CA LYS A 48 3.79 2.50 -0.68
C LYS A 48 3.39 3.80 -1.40
N SER A 49 3.21 3.75 -2.72
CA SER A 49 2.81 4.91 -3.50
C SER A 49 1.44 5.45 -3.08
N SER A 50 0.46 4.56 -2.89
CA SER A 50 -0.88 4.93 -2.47
C SER A 50 -0.91 5.48 -1.03
N GLY A 51 -0.12 4.89 -0.12
CA GLY A 51 0.06 5.42 1.24
C GLY A 51 0.64 6.82 1.26
N LEU A 52 1.69 7.09 0.46
CA LEU A 52 2.27 8.43 0.32
C LEU A 52 1.29 9.44 -0.28
N ARG A 53 0.44 9.02 -1.23
CA ARG A 53 -0.60 9.88 -1.79
C ARG A 53 -1.67 10.23 -0.76
N ALA A 54 -2.14 9.24 0.01
CA ALA A 54 -3.09 9.46 1.10
C ALA A 54 -2.50 10.40 2.16
N GLU A 55 -1.22 10.23 2.51
CA GLU A 55 -0.49 11.12 3.40
C GLU A 55 -0.43 12.55 2.87
N GLY A 56 0.04 12.76 1.63
CA GLY A 56 0.12 14.09 1.03
C GLY A 56 -1.25 14.78 0.94
N ALA A 57 -2.32 14.01 0.70
CA ALA A 57 -3.69 14.52 0.72
C ALA A 57 -4.12 14.96 2.15
N ALA A 58 -3.77 14.18 3.18
CA ALA A 58 -4.04 14.53 4.57
C ALA A 58 -3.28 15.79 5.01
N GLU A 59 -1.99 15.89 4.66
CA GLU A 59 -1.15 17.06 4.96
C GLU A 59 -1.71 18.34 4.32
N SER A 60 -2.05 18.26 3.03
CA SER A 60 -2.65 19.39 2.30
C SER A 60 -3.95 19.88 2.95
N CYS A 61 -4.76 18.96 3.47
CA CYS A 61 -5.95 19.32 4.23
C CYS A 61 -5.64 20.02 5.53
N ILE A 62 -4.70 19.52 6.32
CA ILE A 62 -4.32 20.16 7.58
C ILE A 62 -3.85 21.60 7.30
N GLU A 63 -3.01 21.80 6.30
CA GLU A 63 -2.55 23.14 5.92
C GLU A 63 -3.72 24.08 5.57
N GLU A 64 -4.68 23.61 4.78
CA GLU A 64 -5.89 24.36 4.47
C GLU A 64 -6.74 24.64 5.73
N GLY A 65 -6.83 23.69 6.65
CA GLY A 65 -7.51 23.87 7.93
C GLY A 65 -6.88 24.94 8.79
N VAL A 66 -5.56 24.91 8.95
CA VAL A 66 -4.80 25.93 9.68
C VAL A 66 -4.97 27.29 9.01
N PHE A 67 -4.89 27.34 7.68
CA PHE A 67 -5.11 28.56 6.91
C PHE A 67 -6.52 29.15 7.12
N ARG A 68 -7.54 28.30 7.19
CA ARG A 68 -8.92 28.72 7.47
C ARG A 68 -9.10 29.19 8.91
N LEU A 69 -8.54 28.49 9.89
CA LEU A 69 -8.55 28.94 11.28
C LEU A 69 -7.85 30.29 11.44
N LYS A 70 -6.79 30.53 10.66
CA LYS A 70 -6.10 31.83 10.61
C LYS A 70 -6.97 32.95 10.03
N LYS A 71 -7.84 32.65 9.08
CA LYS A 71 -8.79 33.62 8.53
C LYS A 71 -10.01 33.82 9.42
N ASN A 72 -10.48 32.76 10.07
CA ASN A 72 -11.65 32.79 10.93
C ASN A 72 -11.52 31.70 12.00
N TRP A 73 -11.40 32.12 13.26
CA TRP A 73 -11.24 31.23 14.42
C TRP A 73 -12.58 30.60 14.82
N ALA A 74 -13.07 29.66 14.01
CA ALA A 74 -14.34 28.98 14.20
C ALA A 74 -14.26 27.51 13.74
N ASN A 75 -15.21 26.70 14.22
CA ASN A 75 -15.36 25.31 13.78
C ASN A 75 -15.52 25.23 12.26
N TYR A 76 -14.81 24.29 11.64
CA TYR A 76 -14.81 24.13 10.20
C TYR A 76 -14.72 22.65 9.84
N SER A 77 -15.59 22.20 8.94
CA SER A 77 -15.48 20.87 8.35
C SER A 77 -15.70 20.95 6.86
N ALA A 78 -14.88 20.22 6.10
CA ALA A 78 -15.04 20.12 4.66
C ALA A 78 -14.46 18.82 4.12
N THR A 79 -14.93 18.47 2.93
CA THR A 79 -14.37 17.39 2.11
C THR A 79 -13.85 18.00 0.82
N LEU A 80 -12.58 17.74 0.52
CA LEU A 80 -11.91 18.16 -0.69
C LEU A 80 -11.58 16.93 -1.53
N SER A 81 -12.07 16.88 -2.77
CA SER A 81 -11.68 15.85 -3.73
C SER A 81 -10.53 16.37 -4.60
N ILE A 82 -9.42 15.64 -4.61
CA ILE A 82 -8.20 15.96 -5.36
C ILE A 82 -8.03 14.86 -6.40
N ASN A 83 -8.55 15.08 -7.61
CA ASN A 83 -8.57 14.09 -8.69
C ASN A 83 -9.27 12.76 -8.29
N SER A 84 -8.47 11.71 -8.06
CA SER A 84 -8.93 10.37 -7.63
C SER A 84 -8.81 10.16 -6.11
N ASP A 85 -8.17 11.10 -5.42
CA ASP A 85 -7.98 11.08 -3.98
C ASP A 85 -9.01 12.00 -3.32
N SER A 86 -9.32 11.76 -2.05
CA SER A 86 -10.21 12.60 -1.28
C SER A 86 -9.62 12.87 0.07
N CYS A 87 -9.88 14.06 0.59
CA CYS A 87 -9.51 14.38 1.93
C CYS A 87 -10.67 15.04 2.69
N ILE A 88 -10.82 14.68 3.97
CA ILE A 88 -11.81 15.24 4.88
C ILE A 88 -11.06 15.95 5.98
N ILE A 89 -11.44 17.18 6.27
CA ILE A 89 -10.93 17.93 7.42
C ILE A 89 -12.06 18.29 8.38
N ASN A 90 -11.76 18.20 9.67
CA ASN A 90 -12.58 18.69 10.75
C ASN A 90 -11.72 19.46 11.74
N ALA A 91 -11.97 20.75 11.88
CA ALA A 91 -11.36 21.64 12.85
C ALA A 91 -12.40 22.01 13.92
N THR A 92 -12.08 21.72 15.17
CA THR A 92 -12.92 22.01 16.33
C THR A 92 -12.17 22.98 17.24
N VAL A 93 -12.73 24.17 17.42
CA VAL A 93 -12.19 25.23 18.26
C VAL A 93 -12.76 25.08 19.68
N ASN A 94 -11.85 24.96 20.64
CA ASN A 94 -12.09 24.80 22.06
C ASN A 94 -11.56 26.01 22.84
N GLY A 95 -12.18 27.18 22.61
CA GLY A 95 -11.74 28.45 23.20
C GLY A 95 -10.42 28.93 22.61
N ASN A 96 -9.32 28.74 23.35
CA ASN A 96 -7.97 29.17 22.96
C ASN A 96 -7.15 28.10 22.23
N SER A 97 -7.67 26.89 22.09
CA SER A 97 -7.06 25.82 21.28
C SER A 97 -8.00 25.40 20.17
N ALA A 98 -7.44 24.79 19.12
CA ALA A 98 -8.18 24.16 18.05
C ALA A 98 -7.58 22.79 17.73
N ASP A 99 -8.46 21.80 17.64
CA ASP A 99 -8.14 20.42 17.26
C ASP A 99 -8.49 20.24 15.78
N LEU A 100 -7.49 19.94 14.95
CA LEU A 100 -7.64 19.62 13.55
C LEU A 100 -7.44 18.13 13.32
N GLU A 101 -8.43 17.52 12.67
CA GLU A 101 -8.36 16.16 12.17
C GLU A 101 -8.45 16.18 10.65
N ALA A 102 -7.45 15.63 9.97
CA ALA A 102 -7.51 15.40 8.54
C ALA A 102 -7.41 13.92 8.22
N TYR A 103 -8.18 13.52 7.22
CA TYR A 103 -8.24 12.17 6.69
C TYR A 103 -7.95 12.23 5.21
N GLY A 104 -6.79 11.77 4.77
CA GLY A 104 -6.45 11.65 3.36
C GLY A 104 -6.70 10.22 2.90
N THR A 105 -7.40 10.07 1.77
CA THR A 105 -7.77 8.77 1.20
C THR A 105 -7.31 8.69 -0.25
N ALA A 106 -6.52 7.66 -0.57
CA ALA A 106 -6.09 7.33 -1.91
C ALA A 106 -6.43 5.85 -2.21
N GLY A 107 -7.46 5.62 -3.00
CA GLY A 107 -8.01 4.27 -3.25
C GLY A 107 -8.54 3.63 -1.96
N ILE A 108 -7.87 2.57 -1.49
CA ILE A 108 -8.21 1.87 -0.23
C ILE A 108 -7.37 2.33 0.97
N PHE A 109 -6.36 3.18 0.74
CA PHE A 109 -5.44 3.62 1.78
C PHE A 109 -5.97 4.91 2.39
N THR A 110 -6.11 4.94 3.71
CA THR A 110 -6.49 6.12 4.47
C THR A 110 -5.39 6.45 5.47
N GLN A 111 -5.02 7.73 5.58
CA GLN A 111 -4.07 8.26 6.53
C GLN A 111 -4.74 9.34 7.37
N LYS A 112 -4.51 9.32 8.68
CA LYS A 112 -5.08 10.30 9.60
C LYS A 112 -3.98 11.17 10.19
N ILE A 113 -4.21 12.47 10.19
CA ILE A 113 -3.35 13.44 10.87
C ILE A 113 -4.18 14.18 11.91
N LEU A 114 -3.63 14.27 13.12
CA LEU A 114 -4.18 15.01 14.24
C LEU A 114 -3.20 16.13 14.58
N MET A 115 -3.70 17.36 14.59
CA MET A 115 -2.93 18.54 14.96
C MET A 115 -3.71 19.35 15.98
N GLN A 116 -3.05 19.78 17.04
CA GLN A 116 -3.60 20.74 17.98
C GLN A 116 -2.81 22.02 17.92
N ILE A 117 -3.49 23.15 17.71
CA ILE A 117 -2.89 24.48 17.68
C ILE A 117 -3.52 25.36 18.75
N ASP A 118 -2.76 26.32 19.27
CA ASP A 118 -3.31 27.39 20.09
C ASP A 118 -3.70 28.62 19.25
N ASN A 119 -4.30 29.63 19.89
CA ASN A 119 -4.70 30.88 19.26
C ASN A 119 -3.50 31.76 18.82
N ASN A 120 -2.27 31.40 19.21
CA ASN A 120 -1.03 31.99 18.70
C ASN A 120 -0.48 31.22 17.50
N PHE A 121 -1.19 30.18 17.03
CA PHE A 121 -0.78 29.26 15.96
C PHE A 121 0.49 28.46 16.30
N GLU A 122 0.77 28.26 17.58
CA GLU A 122 1.79 27.32 18.03
C GLU A 122 1.22 25.90 18.00
N VAL A 123 1.97 24.98 17.38
CA VAL A 123 1.60 23.56 17.33
C VAL A 123 1.91 22.95 18.69
N THR A 124 0.85 22.58 19.40
CA THR A 124 0.95 21.98 20.74
C THR A 124 1.02 20.46 20.67
N ASN A 125 0.38 19.87 19.65
CA ASN A 125 0.44 18.44 19.40
C ASN A 125 0.39 18.14 17.89
N TRP A 126 1.21 17.20 17.45
CA TRP A 126 1.22 16.68 16.08
C TRP A 126 1.35 15.17 16.12
N GLN A 127 0.36 14.46 15.60
CA GLN A 127 0.34 13.00 15.55
C GLN A 127 -0.11 12.54 14.16
N LYS A 128 0.62 11.56 13.62
CA LYS A 128 0.28 10.88 12.37
C LYS A 128 -0.07 9.44 12.68
N ASN A 129 -1.19 8.95 12.15
CA ASN A 129 -1.71 7.60 12.39
C ASN A 129 -2.13 6.91 11.10
#